data_AF-A0A838JQS4-F1
#
_entry.id   AF-A0A838JQS4-F1
#
_cell.length_a   1.000
_cell.length_b   1.000
_cell.length_c   1.000
_cell.angle_alpha   90.00
_cell.angle_beta   90.00
_cell.angle_gamma   90.00
#
_symmetry.space_group_name_H-M   'P 1'
#
loop_
_entity.id
_entity.type
_entity.pdbx_description
1 polymer ?
#
loop_
_entity_poly.entity_id
_entity_poly.type
_entity_poly.pdbx_seq_one_letter_code
_entity_poly.pdbx_strand_id
1 'polypeptide(L)'
;AEWGAYSVSKFGIEGLTQILAAELVERGVRANAVDPGGMRTDMRAAAYPEEDPQTRITPEENTAVFLYLASDESKGVTGERFKAQEFNSGE
;
A
#
# COMPACT_ATOMS: atom_id res chain seq x y z
N ALA A 1 20.12 2.63 2.03
CA ALA A 1 19.38 2.16 0.83
C ALA A 1 19.52 3.21 -0.26
N GLU A 2 19.89 2.79 -1.46
CA GLU A 2 19.87 3.62 -2.67
C GLU A 2 18.60 3.28 -3.45
N TRP A 3 17.59 4.13 -3.36
CA TRP A 3 16.24 3.76 -3.83
C TRP A 3 16.00 3.98 -5.33
N GLY A 4 16.89 4.67 -6.05
CA GLY A 4 16.91 4.90 -7.50
C GLY A 4 15.65 4.53 -8.30
N ALA A 5 15.76 3.52 -9.15
CA ALA A 5 14.68 3.06 -10.03
C ALA A 5 13.45 2.55 -9.25
N TYR A 6 13.62 2.03 -8.04
CA TYR A 6 12.51 1.59 -7.20
C TYR A 6 11.60 2.76 -6.83
N SER A 7 12.16 3.86 -6.30
CA SER A 7 11.39 5.07 -6.00
C SER A 7 10.68 5.64 -7.22
N VAL A 8 11.37 5.73 -8.38
CA VAL A 8 10.76 6.19 -9.63
C VAL A 8 9.57 5.32 -10.02
N SER A 9 9.70 3.99 -9.92
CA SER A 9 8.61 3.06 -10.23
C SER A 9 7.41 3.23 -9.31
N LYS A 10 7.61 3.52 -8.01
CA LYS A 10 6.52 3.70 -7.04
C LYS A 10 5.80 5.04 -7.19
N PHE A 11 6.52 6.11 -7.54
CA PHE A 11 5.89 7.36 -8.01
C PHE A 11 5.04 7.12 -9.26
N GLY A 12 5.53 6.33 -10.21
CA GLY A 12 4.77 5.95 -11.41
C GLY A 12 3.49 5.18 -11.07
N ILE A 13 3.54 4.26 -10.11
CA ILE A 13 2.35 3.53 -9.63
C ILE A 13 1.34 4.50 -8.99
N GLU A 14 1.77 5.46 -8.17
CA GLU A 14 0.85 6.44 -7.57
C GLU A 14 0.13 7.28 -8.64
N GLY A 15 0.85 7.75 -9.65
CA GLY A 15 0.23 8.45 -10.79
C GLY A 15 -0.74 7.57 -11.57
N LEU A 16 -0.36 6.31 -11.84
CA LEU A 16 -1.22 5.34 -12.51
C LEU A 16 -2.51 5.07 -11.72
N THR A 17 -2.41 4.94 -10.39
CA THR A 17 -3.58 4.75 -9.51
C THR A 17 -4.56 5.90 -9.65
N GLN A 18 -4.09 7.16 -9.62
CA GLN A 18 -4.95 8.33 -9.76
C GLN A 18 -5.63 8.41 -11.13
N ILE A 19 -4.89 8.09 -12.21
CA ILE A 19 -5.44 8.04 -13.57
C ILE A 19 -6.56 6.99 -13.65
N LEU A 20 -6.30 5.76 -13.19
CA LEU A 20 -7.28 4.69 -13.20
C LEU A 20 -8.52 5.02 -12.35
N ALA A 21 -8.32 5.66 -11.19
CA ALA A 21 -9.42 6.10 -10.35
C ALA A 21 -10.34 7.09 -11.09
N ALA A 22 -9.78 8.08 -11.77
CA ALA A 22 -10.54 9.07 -12.53
C ALA A 22 -11.24 8.46 -13.75
N GLU A 23 -10.58 7.55 -14.47
CA GLU A 23 -11.14 6.94 -15.70
C GLU A 23 -12.23 5.91 -15.42
N LEU A 24 -12.21 5.26 -14.25
CA LEU A 24 -13.07 4.12 -13.95
C LEU A 24 -14.18 4.41 -12.92
N VAL A 25 -14.23 5.61 -12.35
CA VAL A 25 -15.23 5.98 -11.33
C VAL A 25 -16.67 5.75 -11.80
N GLU A 26 -17.00 6.15 -13.04
CA GLU A 26 -18.34 5.96 -13.64
C GLU A 26 -18.68 4.48 -13.90
N ARG A 27 -17.68 3.59 -13.88
CA ARG A 27 -17.85 2.14 -14.03
C ARG A 27 -17.95 1.42 -12.68
N GLY A 28 -17.91 2.16 -11.58
CA GLY A 28 -17.94 1.62 -10.23
C GLY A 28 -16.68 0.85 -9.82
N VAL A 29 -15.57 0.97 -10.56
CA VAL A 29 -14.29 0.35 -10.20
C VAL A 29 -13.46 1.36 -9.40
N ARG A 30 -12.92 0.90 -8.25
CA ARG A 30 -12.08 1.69 -7.36
C ARG A 30 -10.62 1.32 -7.56
N ALA A 31 -9.75 2.31 -7.63
CA ALA A 31 -8.30 2.13 -7.70
C ALA A 31 -7.63 2.92 -6.58
N ASN A 32 -6.91 2.25 -5.69
CA ASN A 32 -6.19 2.86 -4.56
C ASN A 32 -4.78 2.27 -4.46
N ALA A 33 -3.87 3.00 -3.84
CA ALA A 33 -2.51 2.54 -3.57
C ALA A 33 -2.35 2.23 -2.08
N VAL A 34 -1.64 1.14 -1.77
CA VAL A 34 -1.29 0.80 -0.39
C VAL A 34 0.23 0.80 -0.26
N ASP A 35 0.73 1.66 0.60
CA ASP A 35 2.09 1.63 1.12
C ASP A 35 2.11 0.71 2.35
N PRO A 36 2.70 -0.49 2.26
CA PRO A 36 2.68 -1.43 3.37
C PRO A 36 3.65 -1.06 4.51
N GLY A 37 4.56 -0.11 4.28
CA GLY A 37 5.68 0.14 5.19
C GLY A 37 6.69 -1.02 5.23
N GLY A 38 7.63 -0.94 6.18
CA GLY A 38 8.64 -1.98 6.38
C GLY A 38 8.05 -3.22 7.04
N MET A 39 8.08 -4.36 6.35
CA MET A 39 7.53 -5.64 6.83
C MET A 39 8.60 -6.73 6.85
N ARG A 40 8.42 -7.75 7.70
CA ARG A 40 9.26 -8.95 7.79
C ARG A 40 9.09 -9.83 6.54
N THR A 41 9.83 -9.50 5.49
CA THR A 41 9.80 -10.16 4.17
C THR A 41 11.20 -10.23 3.56
N ASP A 42 11.43 -11.19 2.66
CA ASP A 42 12.72 -11.32 1.97
C ASP A 42 13.08 -10.07 1.15
N MET A 43 12.08 -9.39 0.56
CA MET A 43 12.29 -8.13 -0.16
C MET A 43 12.86 -7.04 0.74
N ARG A 44 12.37 -6.93 1.98
CA ARG A 44 12.89 -5.97 2.97
C ARG A 44 14.28 -6.36 3.43
N ALA A 45 14.51 -7.64 3.74
CA ALA A 45 15.81 -8.15 4.16
C ALA A 45 16.89 -7.90 3.09
N ALA A 46 16.56 -8.07 1.81
CA ALA A 46 17.46 -7.74 0.71
C ALA A 46 17.77 -6.23 0.60
N ALA A 47 16.78 -5.37 0.88
CA ALA A 47 16.94 -3.92 0.84
C ALA A 47 17.68 -3.34 2.07
N TYR A 48 17.60 -4.03 3.21
CA TYR A 48 18.20 -3.66 4.50
C TYR A 48 18.89 -4.87 5.16
N PRO A 49 20.06 -5.31 4.67
CA PRO A 49 20.72 -6.53 5.16
C PRO A 49 21.11 -6.50 6.65
N GLU A 50 21.36 -5.31 7.19
CA GLU A 50 21.77 -5.10 8.59
C GLU A 50 20.59 -4.88 9.55
N GLU A 51 19.35 -4.85 9.05
CA GLU A 51 18.16 -4.69 9.88
C GLU A 51 17.77 -6.04 10.50
N ASP A 52 17.53 -6.07 11.81
CA ASP A 52 16.93 -7.24 12.46
C ASP A 52 15.47 -7.42 12.03
N PRO A 53 15.13 -8.52 11.30
CA PRO A 53 13.77 -8.75 10.82
C PRO A 53 12.73 -8.88 11.93
N GLN A 54 13.13 -9.24 13.16
CA GLN A 54 12.22 -9.36 14.30
C GLN A 54 11.70 -8.00 14.81
N THR A 55 12.33 -6.91 14.39
CA THR A 55 11.87 -5.54 14.72
C THR A 55 10.75 -5.05 13.80
N ARG A 56 10.36 -5.83 12.79
CA ARG A 56 9.34 -5.49 11.80
C ARG A 56 8.09 -6.35 11.99
N ILE A 57 6.94 -5.73 11.75
CA ILE A 57 5.64 -6.40 11.71
C ILE A 57 5.59 -7.43 10.57
N THR A 58 4.84 -8.51 10.78
CA THR A 58 4.58 -9.51 9.73
C THR A 58 3.54 -9.03 8.71
N PRO A 59 3.54 -9.59 7.49
CA PRO A 59 2.45 -9.35 6.54
C PRO A 59 1.08 -9.67 7.10
N GLU A 60 0.96 -10.76 7.87
CA GLU A 60 -0.30 -11.24 8.45
C GLU A 60 -0.89 -10.24 9.47
N GLU A 61 -0.04 -9.56 10.23
CA GLU A 61 -0.45 -8.54 11.19
C GLU A 61 -0.84 -7.20 10.54
N ASN A 62 -0.50 -6.97 9.26
CA ASN A 62 -0.67 -5.69 8.56
C ASN A 62 -1.76 -5.75 7.46
N THR A 63 -2.86 -6.46 7.73
CA THR A 63 -3.89 -6.80 6.74
C THR A 63 -5.14 -5.89 6.74
N ALA A 64 -5.32 -5.05 7.76
CA ALA A 64 -6.55 -4.29 7.99
C ALA A 64 -6.99 -3.43 6.78
N VAL A 65 -6.06 -2.67 6.18
CA VAL A 65 -6.36 -1.83 5.01
C VAL A 65 -6.78 -2.65 3.78
N PHE A 66 -6.22 -3.85 3.62
CA PHE A 66 -6.55 -4.72 2.48
C PHE A 66 -7.96 -5.27 2.62
N LEU A 67 -8.37 -5.63 3.84
CA LEU A 67 -9.75 -6.05 4.13
C LEU A 67 -10.73 -4.91 3.92
N TYR A 68 -10.42 -3.70 4.39
CA TYR A 68 -11.23 -2.50 4.17
C TYR A 68 -11.43 -2.20 2.68
N LEU A 69 -10.34 -2.20 1.88
CA LEU A 69 -10.41 -1.94 0.44
C LEU A 69 -11.16 -3.04 -0.34
N ALA A 70 -11.16 -4.27 0.19
CA ALA A 70 -11.91 -5.39 -0.37
C ALA A 70 -13.39 -5.42 0.06
N SER A 71 -13.77 -4.68 1.11
CA SER A 71 -15.14 -4.65 1.65
C SER A 71 -15.99 -3.52 1.05
N ASP A 72 -17.27 -3.54 1.44
CA ASP A 72 -18.24 -2.49 1.14
C ASP A 72 -17.99 -1.19 1.95
N GLU A 73 -17.20 -1.25 3.03
CA GLU A 73 -16.91 -0.10 3.89
C GLU A 73 -16.10 0.99 3.17
N SER A 74 -15.34 0.60 2.14
CA SER A 74 -14.58 1.53 1.29
C SER A 74 -15.36 2.00 0.06
N LYS A 75 -16.69 1.79 -0.02
CA LYS A 75 -17.48 2.26 -1.17
C LYS A 75 -17.35 3.78 -1.32
N GLY A 76 -17.12 4.23 -2.54
CA GLY A 76 -16.85 5.64 -2.84
C GLY A 76 -15.40 6.08 -2.63
N VAL A 77 -14.53 5.22 -2.09
CA VAL A 77 -13.11 5.53 -1.87
C VAL A 77 -12.27 5.05 -3.06
N THR A 78 -11.72 5.99 -3.81
CA THR A 78 -10.89 5.74 -5.00
C THR A 78 -9.90 6.90 -5.20
N GLY A 79 -8.73 6.62 -5.76
CA GLY A 79 -7.65 7.60 -6.00
C GLY A 79 -6.76 7.87 -4.79
N GLU A 80 -6.97 7.17 -3.67
CA GLU A 80 -6.29 7.43 -2.41
C GLU A 80 -5.01 6.59 -2.24
N ARG A 81 -4.10 7.12 -1.41
CA ARG A 81 -2.92 6.40 -0.93
C ARG A 81 -3.06 6.12 0.56
N PHE A 82 -3.11 4.83 0.90
CA PHE A 82 -3.13 4.38 2.28
C PHE A 82 -1.74 3.98 2.74
N LYS A 83 -1.44 4.25 4.01
CA LYS A 83 -0.29 3.67 4.70
C LYS A 83 -0.79 2.59 5.65
N ALA A 84 -0.46 1.34 5.37
CA ALA A 84 -1.04 0.20 6.09
C ALA A 84 -0.74 0.24 7.60
N GLN A 85 0.49 0.63 7.98
CA GLN A 85 0.91 0.68 9.39
C GLN A 85 0.31 1.85 10.18
N GLU A 86 -0.29 2.83 9.50
CA GLU A 86 -1.02 3.95 10.12
C GLU A 86 -2.55 3.74 10.02
N PHE A 87 -2.99 2.66 9.37
CA PHE A 87 -4.40 2.41 9.12
C PHE A 87 -5.09 1.81 10.35
N ASN A 88 -5.87 2.63 11.05
CA ASN A 88 -6.76 2.19 12.11
C ASN A 88 -8.15 1.96 11.51
N SER A 89 -8.62 0.72 11.51
CA SER A 89 -9.92 0.32 10.95
C SER A 89 -11.13 0.73 11.82
N GLY A 90 -11.03 1.79 12.63
CA GLY A 90 -12.09 2.18 13.56
C GLY A 90 -11.94 3.60 14.13
N GLU A 91 -12.75 4.51 13.61
CA GLU A 91 -13.90 5.04 14.38
C GLU A 91 -15.16 4.29 13.93
#